data_AF-A0A358DPQ3-F1
#
_entry.id   AF-A0A358DPQ3-F1
#
_cell.length_a   1.000
_cell.length_b   1.000
_cell.length_c   1.000
_cell.angle_alpha   90.00
_cell.angle_beta   90.00
_cell.angle_gamma   90.00
#
_symmetry.space_group_name_H-M   'P 1'
#
loop_
_entity.id
_entity.type
_entity.pdbx_description
1 polymer ?
#
loop_
_entity_poly.entity_id
_entity_poly.type
_entity_poly.pdbx_seq_one_letter_code
_entity_poly.pdbx_strand_id
1 'polypeptide(L)'
;MLFAVHASLFLSGLVMQTGDLANGTKLVGAHCSSCKPEVLFDPIRLNDVGEAKVIRALGRGQGVGPLDGWDGRRLTALEAWDVLTYIRSRSITLRDLVPGVTHFAAFEPQPNEYARQRLFKQAKVFSSSPKPEQVKGKVILTWKVPGVTGPVRNLTGNRVAYEDLAKEHRAGWVVLREVTEGKRQVFIGLAVDLKDTKITAAKAVPADGKSGSSAMRAVARGCKNKGRRDNYRRFRCNGSGRLANPIFKAFIIATEQIYAFELEEYNSDFTSGLGEDE
;
A
#
# COMPACT_ATOMS: atom_id res chain seq x y z
N MET A 1 -51.99 -3.45 -28.21
CA MET A 1 -51.57 -3.87 -26.86
C MET A 1 -50.11 -3.51 -26.70
N LEU A 2 -49.81 -2.68 -25.70
CA LEU A 2 -48.53 -2.02 -25.50
C LEU A 2 -47.42 -2.98 -25.07
N PHE A 3 -46.22 -2.66 -25.55
CA PHE A 3 -44.92 -3.22 -25.17
C PHE A 3 -44.68 -3.18 -23.66
N ALA A 4 -44.31 -4.32 -23.07
CA ALA A 4 -43.64 -4.37 -21.77
C ALA A 4 -42.15 -4.61 -22.00
N VAL A 5 -41.41 -3.51 -22.20
CA VAL A 5 -39.96 -3.48 -22.12
C VAL A 5 -39.58 -3.80 -20.67
N HIS A 6 -38.88 -4.90 -20.47
CA HIS A 6 -38.23 -5.20 -19.19
C HIS A 6 -37.15 -4.15 -18.95
N ALA A 7 -37.51 -3.11 -18.19
CA ALA A 7 -36.57 -2.20 -17.57
C ALA A 7 -35.83 -2.96 -16.46
N SER A 8 -34.79 -3.70 -16.84
CA SER A 8 -33.74 -4.07 -15.91
C SER A 8 -33.07 -2.79 -15.46
N LEU A 9 -33.53 -2.28 -14.32
CA LEU A 9 -32.91 -1.21 -13.56
C LEU A 9 -31.45 -1.60 -13.32
N PHE A 10 -30.58 -1.07 -14.17
CA PHE A 10 -29.20 -0.77 -13.82
C PHE A 10 -29.27 0.06 -12.53
N LEU A 11 -28.95 -0.57 -11.39
CA LEU A 11 -28.50 0.17 -10.21
C LEU A 11 -27.14 0.80 -10.57
N SER A 12 -27.28 1.93 -11.24
CA SER A 12 -26.32 3.00 -11.39
C SER A 12 -25.45 3.16 -10.15
N GLY A 13 -24.15 3.14 -10.40
CA GLY A 13 -23.05 3.60 -9.55
C GLY A 13 -23.42 4.00 -8.13
N LEU A 14 -23.06 3.12 -7.19
CA LEU A 14 -22.66 3.57 -5.86
C LEU A 14 -21.49 4.54 -6.07
N VAL A 15 -21.84 5.84 -6.05
CA VAL A 15 -20.94 6.97 -5.87
C VAL A 15 -19.92 6.53 -4.83
N MET A 16 -18.64 6.63 -5.16
CA MET A 16 -17.56 6.42 -4.22
C MET A 16 -17.89 7.26 -2.98
N GLN A 17 -18.36 6.63 -1.88
CA GLN A 17 -18.81 7.35 -0.70
C GLN A 17 -17.60 8.10 -0.13
N THR A 18 -17.50 9.38 -0.50
CA THR A 18 -16.53 10.31 0.05
C THR A 18 -17.12 10.81 1.36
N GLY A 19 -16.48 10.49 2.48
CA GLY A 19 -16.89 11.04 3.78
C GLY A 19 -16.64 12.55 3.84
N ASP A 20 -17.26 13.21 4.81
CA ASP A 20 -17.02 14.60 5.16
C ASP A 20 -15.74 14.74 5.98
N LEU A 21 -14.74 15.40 5.38
CA LEU A 21 -13.46 15.67 6.03
C LEU A 21 -13.60 16.52 7.30
N ALA A 22 -14.50 17.50 7.32
CA ALA A 22 -14.68 18.38 8.46
C ALA A 22 -15.27 17.62 9.64
N ASN A 23 -16.29 16.79 9.38
CA ASN A 23 -16.87 15.93 10.40
C ASN A 23 -15.86 14.88 10.91
N GLY A 24 -15.12 14.24 10.01
CA GLY A 24 -14.07 13.28 10.36
C GLY A 24 -12.99 13.89 11.26
N THR A 25 -12.59 15.12 10.97
CA THR A 25 -11.64 15.88 11.81
C THR A 25 -12.18 16.08 13.23
N LYS A 26 -13.46 16.46 13.37
CA LYS A 26 -14.11 16.65 14.67
C LYS A 26 -14.21 15.33 15.45
N LEU A 27 -14.65 14.27 14.78
CA LEU A 27 -14.81 12.95 15.39
C LEU A 27 -13.47 12.40 15.92
N VAL A 28 -12.40 12.49 15.13
CA VAL A 28 -11.07 12.07 15.59
C VAL A 28 -10.57 12.97 16.73
N GLY A 29 -10.80 14.29 16.66
CA GLY A 29 -10.45 15.20 17.73
C GLY A 29 -11.17 14.92 19.05
N ALA A 30 -12.42 14.45 18.98
CA ALA A 30 -13.24 14.15 20.16
C ALA A 30 -12.97 12.77 20.76
N HIS A 31 -12.77 11.74 19.92
CA HIS A 31 -12.84 10.34 20.34
C HIS A 31 -11.51 9.57 20.21
N CYS A 32 -10.43 10.25 19.79
CA CYS A 32 -9.12 9.65 19.60
C CYS A 32 -8.05 10.27 20.53
N SER A 33 -8.45 10.73 21.72
CA SER A 33 -7.52 11.37 22.68
C SER A 33 -6.43 10.42 23.18
N SER A 34 -6.72 9.12 23.25
CA SER A 34 -5.74 8.06 23.59
C SER A 34 -5.08 7.43 22.36
N CYS A 35 -5.39 7.89 21.16
CA CYS A 35 -4.72 7.43 19.95
C CYS A 35 -3.31 8.00 19.89
N LYS A 36 -2.37 7.16 19.44
CA LYS A 36 -0.97 7.54 19.28
C LYS A 36 -0.79 8.48 18.08
N PRO A 37 -0.38 9.75 18.26
CA PRO A 37 -0.26 10.69 17.16
C PRO A 37 0.71 10.23 16.06
N GLU A 38 1.76 9.51 16.43
CA GLU A 38 2.81 9.02 15.54
C GLU A 38 2.34 7.92 14.58
N VAL A 39 1.21 7.25 14.86
CA VAL A 39 0.66 6.19 14.01
C VAL A 39 -0.67 6.53 13.36
N LEU A 40 -1.29 7.66 13.74
CA LEU A 40 -2.63 8.03 13.28
C LEU A 40 -2.75 8.14 11.75
N PHE A 41 -1.66 8.53 11.08
CA PHE A 41 -1.59 8.65 9.62
C PHE A 41 -0.69 7.60 8.98
N ASP A 42 -0.28 6.56 9.72
CA ASP A 42 0.61 5.51 9.23
C ASP A 42 -0.08 4.67 8.14
N PRO A 43 0.38 4.77 6.87
CA PRO A 43 -0.21 4.02 5.77
C PRO A 43 0.04 2.52 5.91
N ILE A 44 1.12 2.09 6.57
CA ILE A 44 1.43 0.66 6.77
C ILE A 44 0.38 0.05 7.69
N ARG A 45 0.11 0.67 8.84
CA ARG A 45 -0.92 0.21 9.78
C ARG A 45 -2.32 0.23 9.18
N LEU A 46 -2.66 1.28 8.42
CA LEU A 46 -3.95 1.34 7.75
C LEU A 46 -4.14 0.17 6.77
N ASN A 47 -3.10 -0.18 6.01
CA ASN A 47 -3.15 -1.31 5.07
C ASN A 47 -3.07 -2.67 5.77
N ASP A 48 -2.33 -2.81 6.86
CA ASP A 48 -2.28 -4.07 7.63
C ASP A 48 -3.67 -4.49 8.13
N VAL A 49 -4.48 -3.53 8.59
CA VAL A 49 -5.86 -3.78 9.02
C VAL A 49 -6.82 -3.84 7.83
N GLY A 50 -6.68 -2.91 6.88
CA GLY A 50 -7.59 -2.74 5.76
C GLY A 50 -8.83 -1.91 6.12
N GLU A 51 -9.23 -1.08 5.17
CA GLU A 51 -10.24 -0.02 5.36
C GLU A 51 -11.61 -0.57 5.77
N ALA A 52 -12.02 -1.69 5.18
CA ALA A 52 -13.28 -2.35 5.53
C ALA A 52 -13.32 -2.88 6.98
N LYS A 53 -12.17 -3.24 7.56
CA LYS A 53 -12.11 -3.62 8.99
C LYS A 53 -12.16 -2.39 9.89
N VAL A 54 -11.51 -1.29 9.50
CA VAL A 54 -11.59 -0.01 10.22
C VAL A 54 -13.04 0.47 10.33
N ILE A 55 -13.76 0.54 9.20
CA ILE A 55 -15.16 0.99 9.18
C ILE A 55 -16.04 0.12 10.10
N ARG A 56 -15.90 -1.21 10.01
CA ARG A 56 -16.67 -2.14 10.86
C ARG A 56 -16.32 -2.03 12.34
N ALA A 57 -15.06 -1.78 12.69
CA ALA A 57 -14.63 -1.62 14.07
C ALA A 57 -15.21 -0.33 14.70
N LEU A 58 -15.16 0.79 13.98
CA LEU A 58 -15.76 2.06 14.42
C LEU A 58 -17.27 1.95 14.62
N GLY A 59 -17.96 1.19 13.77
CA GLY A 59 -19.39 0.87 13.97
C GLY A 59 -19.69 0.13 15.28
N ARG A 60 -18.71 -0.61 15.80
CA ARG A 60 -18.79 -1.28 17.11
C ARG A 60 -18.23 -0.46 18.26
N GLY A 61 -17.74 0.76 17.98
CA GLY A 61 -17.08 1.61 18.98
C GLY A 61 -15.66 1.15 19.31
N GLN A 62 -15.01 0.42 18.42
CA GLN A 62 -13.66 -0.09 18.60
C GLN A 62 -12.69 0.62 17.66
N GLY A 63 -11.52 0.96 18.20
CA GLY A 63 -10.37 1.43 17.42
C GLY A 63 -9.52 0.26 16.95
N VAL A 64 -9.02 0.34 15.71
CA VAL A 64 -8.06 -0.64 15.16
C VAL A 64 -7.00 0.06 14.30
N GLY A 65 -5.77 -0.45 14.35
CA GLY A 65 -4.66 0.01 13.52
C GLY A 65 -4.22 1.43 13.88
N PRO A 66 -4.37 2.43 12.98
CA PRO A 66 -4.03 3.82 13.31
C PRO A 66 -4.96 4.44 14.36
N LEU A 67 -6.10 3.80 14.65
CA LEU A 67 -7.10 4.25 15.62
C LEU A 67 -7.07 3.45 16.94
N ASP A 68 -6.02 2.66 17.18
CA ASP A 68 -5.81 2.01 18.49
C ASP A 68 -5.81 3.08 19.59
N GLY A 69 -6.81 3.07 20.47
CA GLY A 69 -7.05 4.13 21.47
C GLY A 69 -8.37 4.91 21.29
N TRP A 70 -9.24 4.50 20.36
CA TRP A 70 -10.60 5.01 20.23
C TRP A 70 -11.41 4.83 21.54
N ASP A 71 -12.17 5.85 21.93
CA ASP A 71 -12.76 5.98 23.27
C ASP A 71 -14.00 5.11 23.56
N GLY A 72 -14.47 4.32 22.58
CA GLY A 72 -15.68 3.50 22.74
C GLY A 72 -16.91 4.02 21.97
N ARG A 73 -16.86 5.23 21.41
CA ARG A 73 -18.00 5.80 20.69
C ARG A 73 -18.35 4.99 19.45
N ARG A 74 -19.57 4.43 19.41
CA ARG A 74 -20.11 3.77 18.21
C ARG A 74 -20.48 4.81 17.15
N LEU A 75 -19.99 4.60 15.94
CA LEU A 75 -20.28 5.47 14.79
C LEU A 75 -21.28 4.83 13.83
N THR A 76 -22.07 5.65 13.16
CA THR A 76 -22.80 5.24 11.95
C THR A 76 -21.81 4.92 10.81
N ALA A 77 -22.31 4.24 9.77
CA ALA A 77 -21.48 3.96 8.59
C ALA A 77 -20.93 5.23 7.92
N LEU A 78 -21.73 6.32 7.89
CA LEU A 78 -21.31 7.61 7.32
C LEU A 78 -20.22 8.26 8.17
N GLU A 79 -20.41 8.34 9.49
CA GLU A 79 -19.39 8.89 10.40
C GLU A 79 -18.07 8.09 10.36
N ALA A 80 -18.15 6.76 10.22
CA ALA A 80 -16.96 5.93 10.07
C ALA A 80 -16.23 6.23 8.74
N TRP A 81 -16.96 6.54 7.66
CA TRP A 81 -16.38 7.03 6.41
C TRP A 81 -15.75 8.41 6.55
N ASP A 82 -16.34 9.30 7.34
CA ASP A 82 -15.80 10.63 7.62
C ASP A 82 -14.45 10.52 8.33
N VAL A 83 -14.37 9.69 9.38
CA VAL A 83 -13.11 9.38 10.08
C VAL A 83 -12.05 8.82 9.13
N LEU A 84 -12.42 7.83 8.30
CA LEU A 84 -11.49 7.24 7.34
C LEU A 84 -11.04 8.28 6.29
N THR A 85 -11.94 9.17 5.86
CA THR A 85 -11.62 10.26 4.92
C THR A 85 -10.59 11.22 5.52
N TYR A 86 -10.75 11.57 6.80
CA TYR A 86 -9.76 12.37 7.51
C TYR A 86 -8.37 11.71 7.56
N ILE A 87 -8.28 10.45 7.95
CA ILE A 87 -6.99 9.72 7.99
C ILE A 87 -6.35 9.67 6.60
N ARG A 88 -7.12 9.29 5.58
CA ARG A 88 -6.63 9.19 4.20
C ARG A 88 -6.17 10.53 3.64
N SER A 89 -6.81 11.64 4.01
CA SER A 89 -6.42 12.98 3.55
C SER A 89 -4.99 13.37 3.95
N ARG A 90 -4.44 12.72 4.99
CA ARG A 90 -3.11 12.98 5.55
C ARG A 90 -2.15 11.79 5.42
N SER A 91 -2.59 10.69 4.83
CA SER A 91 -1.81 9.46 4.65
C SER A 91 -1.53 9.19 3.17
N ILE A 92 -0.78 8.11 2.89
CA ILE A 92 -0.64 7.55 1.53
C ILE A 92 -1.61 6.38 1.42
N THR A 93 -2.59 6.51 0.53
CA THR A 93 -3.50 5.40 0.22
C THR A 93 -2.99 4.58 -0.96
N LEU A 94 -3.40 3.32 -1.07
CA LEU A 94 -3.11 2.53 -2.27
C LEU A 94 -3.72 3.16 -3.53
N ARG A 95 -4.83 3.89 -3.40
CA ARG A 95 -5.48 4.61 -4.52
C ARG A 95 -4.69 5.81 -5.00
N ASP A 96 -3.90 6.44 -4.13
CA ASP A 96 -3.00 7.53 -4.51
C ASP A 96 -1.90 7.04 -5.46
N LEU A 97 -1.47 5.79 -5.29
CA LEU A 97 -0.36 5.18 -6.02
C LEU A 97 -0.85 4.37 -7.22
N VAL A 98 -1.97 3.65 -7.07
CA VAL A 98 -2.56 2.77 -8.07
C VAL A 98 -4.05 3.13 -8.22
N PRO A 99 -4.39 4.08 -9.10
CA PRO A 99 -5.77 4.52 -9.31
C PRO A 99 -6.68 3.35 -9.70
N GLY A 100 -7.84 3.22 -9.05
CA GLY A 100 -8.80 2.14 -9.30
C GLY A 100 -8.50 0.82 -8.58
N VAL A 101 -7.52 0.78 -7.67
CA VAL A 101 -7.28 -0.42 -6.86
C VAL A 101 -8.51 -0.82 -6.04
N THR A 102 -8.80 -2.12 -6.08
CA THR A 102 -9.98 -2.73 -5.46
C THR A 102 -9.60 -3.72 -4.36
N HIS A 103 -8.50 -4.45 -4.57
CA HIS A 103 -7.99 -5.47 -3.65
C HIS A 103 -6.47 -5.35 -3.51
N PHE A 104 -5.96 -5.85 -2.40
CA PHE A 104 -4.52 -6.04 -2.20
C PHE A 104 -4.23 -7.20 -1.25
N ALA A 105 -3.00 -7.69 -1.31
CA ALA A 105 -2.44 -8.65 -0.38
C ALA A 105 -1.00 -8.23 -0.07
N ALA A 106 -0.65 -8.21 1.21
CA ALA A 106 0.70 -7.93 1.67
C ALA A 106 1.47 -9.24 1.89
N PHE A 107 2.72 -9.26 1.47
CA PHE A 107 3.61 -10.41 1.57
C PHE A 107 4.91 -10.00 2.25
N GLU A 108 5.51 -10.91 3.01
CA GLU A 108 6.82 -10.74 3.66
C GLU A 108 7.90 -11.68 3.09
N PRO A 109 8.13 -11.67 1.76
CA PRO A 109 9.09 -12.58 1.15
C PRO A 109 10.51 -12.28 1.65
N GLN A 110 11.30 -13.33 1.82
CA GLN A 110 12.66 -13.24 2.34
C GLN A 110 13.68 -13.32 1.20
N PRO A 111 14.46 -12.24 0.95
CA PRO A 111 15.54 -12.30 -0.03
C PRO A 111 16.57 -13.37 0.37
N ASN A 112 16.83 -14.30 -0.54
CA ASN A 112 17.84 -15.35 -0.34
C ASN A 112 19.27 -14.80 -0.26
N GLU A 113 20.25 -15.66 -0.01
CA GLU A 113 21.64 -15.21 0.15
C GLU A 113 22.17 -14.46 -1.09
N TYR A 114 21.93 -14.97 -2.30
CA TYR A 114 22.37 -14.32 -3.54
C TYR A 114 21.74 -12.94 -3.73
N ALA A 115 20.45 -12.77 -3.41
CA ALA A 115 19.76 -11.49 -3.41
C ALA A 115 20.41 -10.51 -2.42
N ARG A 116 20.70 -10.97 -1.19
CA ARG A 116 21.44 -10.17 -0.20
C ARG A 116 22.83 -9.79 -0.68
N GLN A 117 23.51 -10.69 -1.41
CA GLN A 117 24.80 -10.37 -2.01
C GLN A 117 24.70 -9.27 -3.08
N ARG A 118 23.67 -9.26 -3.92
CA ARG A 118 23.45 -8.18 -4.91
C ARG A 118 23.25 -6.83 -4.23
N LEU A 119 22.53 -6.78 -3.11
CA LEU A 119 22.26 -5.53 -2.38
C LEU A 119 23.53 -4.80 -1.94
N PHE A 120 24.58 -5.51 -1.53
CA PHE A 120 25.85 -4.89 -1.13
C PHE A 120 26.92 -4.88 -2.23
N LYS A 121 27.05 -5.95 -3.03
CA LYS A 121 28.09 -6.03 -4.08
C LYS A 121 27.77 -5.14 -5.27
N GLN A 122 26.52 -5.16 -5.74
CA GLN A 122 26.10 -4.50 -6.97
C GLN A 122 25.39 -3.16 -6.71
N ALA A 123 24.35 -3.18 -5.87
CA ALA A 123 23.51 -2.02 -5.62
C ALA A 123 24.08 -1.04 -4.59
N LYS A 124 25.07 -1.45 -3.79
CA LYS A 124 25.73 -0.62 -2.77
C LYS A 124 24.75 0.01 -1.76
N VAL A 125 23.66 -0.70 -1.46
CA VAL A 125 22.66 -0.30 -0.46
C VAL A 125 23.22 -0.44 0.96
N PHE A 126 24.03 -1.48 1.17
CA PHE A 126 24.70 -1.83 2.42
C PHE A 126 26.22 -1.84 2.25
N SER A 127 26.95 -1.56 3.33
CA SER A 127 28.42 -1.60 3.39
C SER A 127 28.97 -3.03 3.46
N SER A 128 28.18 -3.97 3.98
CA SER A 128 28.47 -5.40 4.06
C SER A 128 27.24 -6.21 3.65
N SER A 129 27.38 -7.54 3.56
CA SER A 129 26.24 -8.42 3.32
C SER A 129 25.19 -8.22 4.41
N PRO A 130 23.97 -7.76 4.07
CA PRO A 130 22.96 -7.52 5.08
C PRO A 130 22.48 -8.85 5.67
N LYS A 131 22.18 -8.84 6.98
CA LYS A 131 21.48 -9.94 7.64
C LYS A 131 20.02 -10.01 7.16
N PRO A 132 19.35 -11.18 7.23
CA PRO A 132 17.95 -11.34 6.80
C PRO A 132 17.00 -10.28 7.39
N GLU A 133 17.21 -9.91 8.65
CA GLU A 133 16.36 -8.96 9.39
C GLU A 133 16.48 -7.53 8.84
N GLN A 134 17.63 -7.19 8.24
CA GLN A 134 17.89 -5.86 7.67
C GLN A 134 17.21 -5.66 6.30
N VAL A 135 16.81 -6.75 5.65
CA VAL A 135 16.14 -6.74 4.34
C VAL A 135 14.71 -7.24 4.40
N LYS A 136 14.25 -7.68 5.58
CA LYS A 136 12.86 -8.05 5.83
C LYS A 136 11.94 -6.84 5.60
N GLY A 137 10.74 -7.11 5.12
CA GLY A 137 9.67 -6.12 5.02
C GLY A 137 8.50 -6.61 4.21
N LYS A 138 7.54 -5.70 4.00
CA LYS A 138 6.30 -6.01 3.30
C LYS A 138 6.31 -5.43 1.90
N VAL A 139 5.88 -6.22 0.93
CA VAL A 139 5.50 -5.76 -0.42
C VAL A 139 4.02 -6.07 -0.64
N ILE A 140 3.31 -5.16 -1.28
CA ILE A 140 1.86 -5.24 -1.45
C ILE A 140 1.55 -5.50 -2.91
N LEU A 141 0.96 -6.65 -3.25
CA LEU A 141 0.38 -6.87 -4.58
C LEU A 141 -1.00 -6.25 -4.63
N THR A 142 -1.34 -5.59 -5.74
CA THR A 142 -2.62 -4.89 -5.92
C THR A 142 -3.37 -5.41 -7.15
N TRP A 143 -4.70 -5.33 -7.11
CA TRP A 143 -5.58 -5.72 -8.22
C TRP A 143 -6.63 -4.64 -8.55
N LYS A 144 -6.99 -4.56 -9.82
CA LYS A 144 -8.12 -3.78 -10.34
C LYS A 144 -9.15 -4.74 -10.94
N VAL A 145 -10.15 -5.09 -10.14
CA VAL A 145 -11.23 -6.00 -10.58
C VAL A 145 -12.36 -5.18 -11.20
N PRO A 146 -12.76 -5.46 -12.46
CA PRO A 146 -13.87 -4.76 -13.11
C PRO A 146 -15.16 -4.86 -12.30
N GLY A 147 -15.93 -3.76 -12.24
CA GLY A 147 -17.23 -3.72 -11.55
C GLY A 147 -17.19 -3.66 -10.03
N VAL A 148 -16.03 -3.83 -9.38
CA VAL A 148 -15.91 -3.73 -7.92
C VAL A 148 -15.64 -2.28 -7.49
N THR A 149 -16.47 -1.77 -6.59
CA THR A 149 -16.35 -0.43 -6.00
C THR A 149 -16.36 -0.49 -4.46
N GLY A 150 -16.11 0.63 -3.79
CA GLY A 150 -16.09 0.73 -2.32
C GLY A 150 -14.69 0.77 -1.68
N PRO A 151 -14.52 0.43 -0.39
CA PRO A 151 -13.21 0.39 0.27
C PRO A 151 -12.27 -0.63 -0.36
N VAL A 152 -10.96 -0.40 -0.29
CA VAL A 152 -9.98 -1.38 -0.78
C VAL A 152 -9.98 -2.59 0.16
N ARG A 153 -10.16 -3.79 -0.41
CA ARG A 153 -10.24 -5.04 0.35
C ARG A 153 -8.84 -5.62 0.59
N ASN A 154 -8.54 -5.91 1.84
CA ASN A 154 -7.32 -6.60 2.25
C ASN A 154 -7.53 -8.13 2.23
N LEU A 155 -6.78 -8.84 1.39
CA LEU A 155 -6.80 -10.30 1.24
C LEU A 155 -5.58 -10.98 1.88
N THR A 156 -4.75 -10.24 2.61
CA THR A 156 -3.55 -10.76 3.27
C THR A 156 -3.88 -11.98 4.14
N GLY A 157 -3.13 -13.07 3.96
CA GLY A 157 -3.31 -14.33 4.69
C GLY A 157 -4.45 -15.22 4.17
N ASN A 158 -5.25 -14.76 3.20
CA ASN A 158 -6.27 -15.58 2.55
C ASN A 158 -5.80 -15.99 1.15
N ARG A 159 -5.07 -17.11 1.08
CA ARG A 159 -4.44 -17.61 -0.14
C ARG A 159 -5.46 -17.85 -1.26
N VAL A 160 -6.50 -18.64 -0.96
CA VAL A 160 -7.58 -18.95 -1.89
C VAL A 160 -8.15 -17.67 -2.51
N ALA A 161 -8.47 -16.66 -1.68
CA ALA A 161 -9.13 -15.45 -2.18
C ALA A 161 -8.29 -14.61 -3.15
N TYR A 162 -6.95 -14.62 -3.07
CA TYR A 162 -6.13 -13.89 -4.04
C TYR A 162 -5.68 -14.76 -5.22
N GLU A 163 -5.64 -16.09 -5.08
CA GLU A 163 -5.41 -17.00 -6.20
C GLU A 163 -6.62 -17.04 -7.15
N ASP A 164 -7.83 -16.91 -6.61
CA ASP A 164 -9.07 -16.73 -7.38
C ASP A 164 -9.09 -15.43 -8.19
N LEU A 165 -8.24 -14.45 -7.84
CA LEU A 165 -8.11 -13.22 -8.62
C LEU A 165 -7.21 -13.45 -9.84
N ALA A 166 -7.82 -13.34 -11.01
CA ALA A 166 -7.14 -13.51 -12.29
C ALA A 166 -5.84 -12.69 -12.39
N LYS A 167 -4.74 -13.33 -12.82
CA LYS A 167 -3.40 -12.73 -12.87
C LYS A 167 -3.38 -11.47 -13.76
N GLU A 168 -4.21 -11.42 -14.80
CA GLU A 168 -4.42 -10.26 -15.68
C GLU A 168 -5.03 -9.03 -14.98
N HIS A 169 -5.66 -9.20 -13.82
CA HIS A 169 -6.19 -8.09 -13.02
C HIS A 169 -5.15 -7.51 -12.05
N ARG A 170 -3.96 -8.11 -11.95
CA ARG A 170 -2.86 -7.56 -11.16
C ARG A 170 -2.47 -6.19 -11.72
N ALA A 171 -2.38 -5.22 -10.82
CA ALA A 171 -2.17 -3.82 -11.16
C ALA A 171 -0.76 -3.31 -10.87
N GLY A 172 0.03 -4.10 -10.13
CA GLY A 172 1.38 -3.72 -9.71
C GLY A 172 1.64 -4.01 -8.25
N TRP A 173 2.89 -3.77 -7.88
CA TRP A 173 3.39 -3.83 -6.52
C TRP A 173 3.36 -2.46 -5.88
N VAL A 174 3.14 -2.41 -4.57
CA VAL A 174 3.25 -1.19 -3.76
C VAL A 174 4.21 -1.45 -2.61
N VAL A 175 5.09 -0.48 -2.38
CA VAL A 175 6.07 -0.45 -1.29
C VAL A 175 5.76 0.75 -0.42
N LEU A 176 5.53 0.52 0.86
CA LEU A 176 5.34 1.57 1.87
C LEU A 176 6.47 1.47 2.89
N ARG A 177 7.13 2.59 3.18
CA ARG A 177 8.24 2.65 4.15
C ARG A 177 8.21 3.97 4.91
N GLU A 178 8.54 3.92 6.19
CA GLU A 178 8.88 5.10 6.98
C GLU A 178 10.38 5.40 6.84
N VAL A 179 10.72 6.68 6.69
CA VAL A 179 12.10 7.18 6.63
C VAL A 179 12.20 8.54 7.32
N THR A 180 13.43 9.05 7.44
CA THR A 180 13.69 10.39 8.00
C THR A 180 14.16 11.37 6.92
N GLU A 181 13.53 12.55 6.86
CA GLU A 181 14.02 13.72 6.12
C GLU A 181 14.52 14.78 7.11
N GLY A 182 15.84 14.88 7.30
CA GLY A 182 16.42 15.75 8.32
C GLY A 182 16.05 15.27 9.73
N LYS A 183 15.18 16.00 10.44
CA LYS A 183 14.64 15.62 11.75
C LYS A 183 13.20 15.10 11.70
N ARG A 184 12.58 15.08 10.51
CA ARG A 184 11.15 14.79 10.34
C ARG A 184 10.94 13.36 9.86
N GLN A 185 9.99 12.65 10.45
CA GLN A 185 9.52 11.35 9.96
C GLN A 185 8.62 11.53 8.73
N VAL A 186 8.80 10.65 7.76
CA VAL A 186 8.15 10.72 6.43
C VAL A 186 7.77 9.31 6.00
N PHE A 187 6.55 9.14 5.51
CA PHE A 187 6.15 7.95 4.79
C PHE A 187 6.42 8.12 3.30
N ILE A 188 7.06 7.12 2.70
CA ILE A 188 7.26 6.99 1.25
C ILE A 188 6.39 5.84 0.75
N GLY A 189 5.67 6.09 -0.34
CA GLY A 189 4.96 5.07 -1.10
C GLY A 189 5.44 5.03 -2.54
N LEU A 190 5.73 3.83 -3.05
CA LEU A 190 6.14 3.58 -4.43
C LEU A 190 5.21 2.53 -5.04
N ALA A 191 4.60 2.84 -6.18
CA ALA A 191 4.00 1.83 -7.06
C ALA A 191 5.04 1.37 -8.08
N VAL A 192 5.12 0.06 -8.27
CA VAL A 192 6.09 -0.62 -9.14
C VAL A 192 5.33 -1.50 -10.11
N ASP A 193 5.66 -1.36 -11.40
CA ASP A 193 5.10 -2.16 -12.49
C ASP A 193 5.49 -3.64 -12.38
N LEU A 194 4.61 -4.55 -12.83
CA LEU A 194 4.86 -6.00 -12.78
C LEU A 194 5.91 -6.45 -13.79
N LYS A 195 5.98 -5.81 -14.96
CA LYS A 195 6.79 -6.30 -16.09
C LYS A 195 8.25 -5.87 -15.93
N ASP A 196 8.47 -4.57 -15.80
CA ASP A 196 9.82 -3.99 -15.85
C ASP A 196 10.37 -3.60 -14.47
N THR A 197 9.57 -3.78 -13.41
CA THR A 197 9.83 -3.26 -12.05
C THR A 197 10.22 -1.79 -12.03
N LYS A 198 9.62 -1.00 -12.92
CA LYS A 198 9.76 0.47 -12.94
C LYS A 198 8.79 1.11 -11.96
N ILE A 199 9.19 2.23 -11.37
CA ILE A 199 8.30 3.04 -10.55
C ILE A 199 7.27 3.72 -11.46
N THR A 200 5.99 3.44 -11.25
CA THR A 200 4.86 4.02 -12.00
C THR A 200 4.29 5.24 -11.29
N ALA A 201 4.30 5.23 -9.96
CA ALA A 201 3.91 6.35 -9.12
C ALA A 201 4.74 6.38 -7.83
N ALA A 202 4.92 7.57 -7.27
CA ALA A 202 5.58 7.75 -5.99
C ALA A 202 4.93 8.90 -5.22
N LYS A 203 4.84 8.76 -3.91
CA LYS A 203 4.32 9.80 -3.01
C LYS A 203 5.16 9.80 -1.74
N ALA A 204 5.32 10.98 -1.17
CA ALA A 204 5.92 11.15 0.15
C ALA A 204 5.05 12.10 0.96
N VAL A 205 4.72 11.71 2.19
CA VAL A 205 3.95 12.54 3.13
C VAL A 205 4.61 12.53 4.50
N PRO A 206 4.53 13.63 5.26
CA PRO A 206 4.98 13.64 6.64
C PRO A 206 4.17 12.70 7.53
N ALA A 207 4.84 12.06 8.50
CA ALA A 207 4.16 11.19 9.46
C ALA A 207 3.22 11.95 10.40
N ASP A 208 3.53 13.23 10.67
CA ASP A 208 2.73 14.12 11.51
C ASP A 208 1.46 14.68 10.83
N GLY A 209 1.19 14.29 9.56
CA GLY A 209 0.03 14.74 8.79
C GLY A 209 0.01 16.23 8.42
N LYS A 210 1.09 16.97 8.67
CA LYS A 210 1.21 18.39 8.27
C LYS A 210 1.67 18.52 6.81
N SER A 211 1.71 19.74 6.29
CA SER A 211 2.15 20.03 4.92
C SER A 211 3.57 19.52 4.61
N GLY A 212 3.74 18.99 3.40
CA GLY A 212 5.02 18.44 2.92
C GLY A 212 6.04 19.48 2.48
N SER A 213 7.31 19.06 2.42
CA SER A 213 8.44 19.85 1.90
C SER A 213 8.42 19.94 0.36
N SER A 214 9.24 20.82 -0.21
CA SER A 214 9.46 20.87 -1.67
C SER A 214 10.02 19.55 -2.22
N ALA A 215 10.90 18.89 -1.46
CA ALA A 215 11.45 17.59 -1.80
C ALA A 215 10.36 16.50 -1.86
N MET A 216 9.42 16.47 -0.90
CA MET A 216 8.27 15.57 -0.94
C MET A 216 7.38 15.80 -2.17
N ARG A 217 7.11 17.08 -2.50
CA ARG A 217 6.36 17.44 -3.73
C ARG A 217 7.09 17.03 -5.01
N ALA A 218 8.42 16.96 -4.98
CA ALA A 218 9.23 16.55 -6.12
C ALA A 218 9.29 15.03 -6.32
N VAL A 219 9.00 14.21 -5.30
CA VAL A 219 9.08 12.73 -5.36
C VAL A 219 8.25 12.17 -6.53
N ALA A 220 6.99 12.59 -6.65
CA ALA A 220 6.10 12.09 -7.70
C ALA A 220 6.64 12.31 -9.12
N ARG A 221 7.27 13.47 -9.35
CA ARG A 221 7.87 13.83 -10.66
C ARG A 221 9.23 13.18 -10.87
N GLY A 222 10.05 13.14 -9.81
CA GLY A 222 11.43 12.68 -9.86
C GLY A 222 11.58 11.18 -10.04
N CYS A 223 10.64 10.40 -9.51
CA CYS A 223 10.75 8.94 -9.47
C CYS A 223 9.99 8.20 -10.58
N LYS A 224 9.09 8.86 -11.32
CA LYS A 224 8.32 8.20 -12.38
C LYS A 224 9.24 7.64 -13.48
N ASN A 225 8.96 6.41 -13.91
CA ASN A 225 9.73 5.65 -14.90
C ASN A 225 11.20 5.43 -14.53
N LYS A 226 11.54 5.60 -13.25
CA LYS A 226 12.87 5.28 -12.73
C LYS A 226 12.86 3.86 -12.19
N GLY A 227 14.04 3.27 -12.15
CA GLY A 227 14.25 1.90 -11.70
C GLY A 227 14.13 0.94 -12.86
N ARG A 228 14.66 -0.26 -12.69
CA ARG A 228 14.48 -1.39 -13.59
C ARG A 228 15.06 -2.62 -12.92
N ARG A 229 14.46 -3.78 -13.16
CA ARG A 229 15.13 -5.08 -13.01
C ARG A 229 16.50 -4.98 -13.71
N ASP A 230 17.55 -5.43 -13.03
CA ASP A 230 18.93 -5.51 -13.55
C ASP A 230 19.73 -4.20 -13.68
N ASN A 231 19.15 -3.03 -13.35
CA ASN A 231 19.89 -1.76 -13.37
C ASN A 231 19.81 -0.97 -12.06
N TYR A 232 20.45 -1.53 -11.04
CA TYR A 232 20.45 -0.98 -9.69
C TYR A 232 21.35 0.26 -9.52
N ARG A 233 22.34 0.48 -10.38
CA ARG A 233 23.33 1.57 -10.19
C ARG A 233 22.89 2.95 -10.69
N ARG A 234 21.92 3.03 -11.60
CA ARG A 234 21.54 4.29 -12.27
C ARG A 234 20.24 4.91 -11.77
N PHE A 235 19.66 4.38 -10.69
CA PHE A 235 18.43 4.92 -10.10
C PHE A 235 18.72 6.19 -9.30
N ARG A 236 18.15 7.33 -9.72
CA ARG A 236 18.03 8.55 -8.89
C ARG A 236 16.70 9.23 -9.16
N CYS A 237 15.99 9.57 -8.10
CA CYS A 237 14.83 10.46 -8.19
C CYS A 237 15.30 11.91 -8.25
N ASN A 238 14.99 12.61 -9.35
CA ASN A 238 15.42 14.00 -9.52
C ASN A 238 14.60 14.93 -8.62
N GLY A 239 15.27 15.91 -7.99
CA GLY A 239 14.60 16.95 -7.18
C GLY A 239 14.09 16.48 -5.81
N SER A 240 14.21 15.21 -5.45
CA SER A 240 13.78 14.69 -4.13
C SER A 240 14.79 14.93 -3.00
N GLY A 241 15.89 15.63 -3.26
CA GLY A 241 16.86 16.06 -2.25
C GLY A 241 17.31 14.93 -1.31
N ARG A 242 17.16 15.15 0.00
CA ARG A 242 17.54 14.18 1.05
C ARG A 242 16.74 12.88 1.01
N LEU A 243 15.56 12.86 0.38
CA LEU A 243 14.74 11.66 0.20
C LEU A 243 15.25 10.77 -0.95
N ALA A 244 16.12 11.24 -1.84
CA ALA A 244 16.60 10.45 -2.97
C ALA A 244 17.23 9.11 -2.56
N ASN A 245 18.10 9.12 -1.55
CA ASN A 245 18.79 7.92 -1.07
C ASN A 245 17.84 6.97 -0.29
N PRO A 246 17.00 7.45 0.66
CA PRO A 246 15.97 6.61 1.27
C PRO A 246 15.03 5.94 0.25
N ILE A 247 14.58 6.68 -0.78
CA ILE A 247 13.75 6.11 -1.86
C ILE A 247 14.52 5.04 -2.64
N PHE A 248 15.78 5.31 -2.99
CA PHE A 248 16.67 4.33 -3.64
C PHE A 248 16.74 3.03 -2.83
N LYS A 249 17.05 3.13 -1.53
CA LYS A 249 17.18 1.94 -0.68
C LYS A 249 15.86 1.17 -0.58
N ALA A 250 14.75 1.86 -0.35
CA ALA A 250 13.43 1.25 -0.25
C ALA A 250 13.05 0.51 -1.53
N PHE A 251 13.26 1.13 -2.70
CA PHE A 251 12.97 0.53 -4.00
C PHE A 251 13.82 -0.73 -4.27
N ILE A 252 15.13 -0.65 -4.05
CA ILE A 252 16.03 -1.77 -4.37
C ILE A 252 15.76 -2.96 -3.45
N ILE A 253 15.59 -2.74 -2.14
CA ILE A 253 15.25 -3.81 -1.20
C ILE A 253 13.92 -4.45 -1.62
N ALA A 254 12.90 -3.64 -1.91
CA ALA A 254 11.60 -4.17 -2.31
C ALA A 254 11.64 -4.94 -3.63
N THR A 255 12.51 -4.56 -4.57
CA THR A 255 12.66 -5.30 -5.84
C THR A 255 13.21 -6.71 -5.59
N GLU A 256 14.18 -6.86 -4.69
CA GLU A 256 14.69 -8.17 -4.29
C GLU A 256 13.64 -9.00 -3.51
N GLN A 257 12.76 -8.33 -2.77
CA GLN A 257 11.61 -8.97 -2.10
C GLN A 257 10.56 -9.46 -3.11
N ILE A 258 10.20 -8.63 -4.09
CA ILE A 258 9.30 -9.01 -5.19
C ILE A 258 9.87 -10.21 -5.94
N TYR A 259 11.18 -10.20 -6.23
CA TYR A 259 11.85 -11.32 -6.89
C TYR A 259 11.73 -12.62 -6.08
N ALA A 260 11.93 -12.55 -4.76
CA ALA A 260 11.79 -13.71 -3.88
C ALA A 260 10.36 -14.28 -3.91
N PHE A 261 9.34 -13.40 -3.89
CA PHE A 261 7.94 -13.82 -4.02
C PHE A 261 7.66 -14.47 -5.38
N GLU A 262 8.07 -13.86 -6.49
CA GLU A 262 7.83 -14.40 -7.84
C GLU A 262 8.47 -15.78 -8.03
N LEU A 263 9.63 -16.02 -7.43
CA LEU A 263 10.29 -17.32 -7.44
C LEU A 263 9.53 -18.37 -6.63
N GLU A 264 9.01 -18.00 -5.45
CA GLU A 264 8.17 -18.88 -4.63
C GLU A 264 6.87 -19.23 -5.38
N GLU A 265 6.22 -18.24 -6.01
CA GLU A 265 5.01 -18.44 -6.82
C GLU A 265 5.28 -19.43 -7.97
N TYR A 266 6.35 -19.21 -8.74
CA TYR A 266 6.74 -20.10 -9.85
C TYR A 266 7.02 -21.53 -9.38
N ASN A 267 7.75 -21.70 -8.27
CA ASN A 267 8.03 -23.02 -7.74
C ASN A 267 6.77 -23.73 -7.23
N SER A 268 5.83 -22.97 -6.65
CA SER A 268 4.57 -23.53 -6.17
C SER A 268 3.67 -24.01 -7.32
N ASP A 269 3.60 -23.25 -8.42
CA ASP A 269 2.88 -23.62 -9.65
C ASP A 269 3.49 -24.88 -10.30
N PHE A 270 4.80 -25.11 -10.14
CA PHE A 270 5.49 -26.30 -10.66
C PHE A 270 5.23 -27.55 -9.81
N THR A 271 5.10 -27.40 -8.50
CA THR A 271 4.83 -28.51 -7.57
C THR A 271 3.36 -28.92 -7.50
N SER A 272 2.42 -28.02 -7.83
CA SER A 272 0.99 -28.34 -7.84
C SER A 272 0.57 -29.24 -9.02
N GLY A 273 1.40 -29.35 -10.06
CA GLY A 273 1.21 -30.28 -11.18
C GLY A 273 1.89 -31.65 -11.01
N LEU A 274 2.56 -31.91 -9.88
CA LEU A 274 3.26 -33.16 -9.58
C LEU A 274 2.62 -33.95 -8.42
N GLY A 275 1.43 -33.54 -7.99
CA GLY A 275 0.77 -34.04 -6.77
C GLY A 275 -0.52 -34.84 -6.97
N GLU A 276 -0.82 -35.31 -8.19
CA GLU A 276 -2.01 -36.14 -8.47
C GLU A 276 -1.70 -37.35 -9.38
N ASP A 277 -0.54 -37.97 -9.21
CA ASP A 277 -0.24 -39.29 -9.82
C ASP A 277 0.53 -40.18 -8.81
N GLU A 278 -0.06 -40.47 -7.64
CA GLU A 278 0.21 -41.68 -6.84
C GLU A 278 -1.07 -42.19 -6.16
#